data_AF-A0A1Z5J6H5-F1
#
_entry.id   AF-A0A1Z5J6H5-F1
#
_cell.length_a   1.000
_cell.length_b   1.000
_cell.length_c   1.000
_cell.angle_alpha   90.00
_cell.angle_beta   90.00
_cell.angle_gamma   90.00
#
_symmetry.space_group_name_H-M   'P 1'
#
loop_
_entity.id
_entity.type
_entity.pdbx_description
1 polymer ?
#
loop_
_entity_poly.entity_id
_entity_poly.type
_entity_poly.pdbx_seq_one_letter_code
_entity_poly.pdbx_strand_id
1 'polypeptide(L)'
;MSSESPALSKPIPNDKLPPELGRKFYRLFQEAYDLFRRHRDEASVKDVAALLQEHFKEEVTAQPLLASAVSNDCLQWSLLEVVCKKTYGTCAETIQLLIETNPHALLWARPNFDGFIESATIHLLPGDGYGELYPWIVENYPWVFQHELCQEQRPHVQLLKAYGDNRCDLQTVRKFYELYPQGLREIDRSDLMVPKFPLQVIVGGWEEPDADLFIWMVEQYTEAVYHESVPGRTVLHDVCFAMGQKENDFELVNIKATPNMAKICRYLIAHHPRLIRKQVHGEGSLPIHHLANSCNRPLVQEMVILLLKAYPACISIQSYRWDPDLSRVPFIQQVFPHVLNEMAIEKEMLRLKKMSRDMRKAAAFSQNRSSGSSSSASNAHLFVSVAVVFCSWAYLRVSDILPARKEQLQDRIAHICRSMEGEDVPEEEYDDEDDWDEDDDDDMDDSDQYD
;
A
#
# COMPACT_ATOMS: atom_id res chain seq x y z
N MET A 1 15.69 -7.13 -30.12
CA MET A 1 15.29 -7.31 -31.53
C MET A 1 14.44 -6.10 -31.89
N SER A 2 14.86 -5.39 -32.93
CA SER A 2 14.31 -4.10 -33.36
C SER A 2 13.27 -4.34 -34.44
N SER A 3 12.09 -3.74 -34.28
CA SER A 3 11.23 -3.37 -35.40
C SER A 3 10.41 -2.14 -35.01
N GLU A 4 11.10 -1.04 -34.68
CA GLU A 4 10.48 0.28 -34.80
C GLU A 4 10.20 0.50 -36.29
N SER A 5 8.92 0.50 -36.68
CA SER A 5 8.54 0.91 -38.03
C SER A 5 8.37 2.43 -38.00
N PRO A 6 9.31 3.23 -38.54
CA PRO A 6 9.35 4.67 -38.29
C PRO A 6 8.16 5.44 -38.88
N ALA A 7 7.40 4.81 -39.79
CA ALA A 7 6.31 5.43 -40.53
C ALA A 7 5.02 5.61 -39.71
N LEU A 8 4.81 4.86 -38.63
CA LEU A 8 3.58 4.88 -37.82
C LEU A 8 3.77 5.54 -36.44
N SER A 9 4.99 5.98 -36.12
CA SER A 9 5.30 6.55 -34.80
C SER A 9 4.65 7.91 -34.56
N LYS A 10 4.41 8.68 -35.62
CA LYS A 10 3.83 10.03 -35.51
C LYS A 10 2.34 10.03 -35.86
N PRO A 11 1.50 10.74 -35.09
CA PRO A 11 0.09 10.88 -35.40
C PRO A 11 -0.11 11.64 -36.71
N ILE A 12 -1.11 11.21 -37.48
CA ILE A 12 -1.52 11.82 -38.75
C ILE A 12 -2.79 12.65 -38.51
N PRO A 13 -2.73 13.98 -38.62
CA PRO A 13 -3.92 14.83 -38.62
C PRO A 13 -4.96 14.37 -39.64
N ASN A 14 -6.24 14.35 -39.26
CA ASN A 14 -7.31 13.82 -40.11
C ASN A 14 -7.47 14.57 -41.45
N ASP A 15 -7.10 15.85 -41.52
CA ASP A 15 -7.06 16.66 -42.75
C ASP A 15 -5.96 16.24 -43.72
N LYS A 16 -4.95 15.50 -43.25
CA LYS A 16 -3.89 14.92 -44.08
C LYS A 16 -4.24 13.51 -44.59
N LEU A 17 -5.34 12.92 -44.14
CA LEU A 17 -5.84 11.68 -44.70
C LEU A 17 -6.51 11.93 -46.06
N PRO A 18 -6.50 10.94 -46.97
CA PRO A 18 -7.39 10.94 -48.12
C PRO A 18 -8.84 11.22 -47.71
N PRO A 19 -9.62 12.04 -48.45
CA PRO A 19 -10.95 12.48 -48.02
C PRO A 19 -11.95 11.36 -47.69
N GLU A 20 -11.81 10.20 -48.32
CA GLU A 20 -12.61 9.01 -48.00
C GLU A 20 -12.22 8.41 -46.65
N LEU A 21 -10.92 8.30 -46.36
CA LEU A 21 -10.41 7.83 -45.07
C LEU A 21 -10.70 8.82 -43.94
N GLY A 22 -10.58 10.13 -44.18
CA GLY A 22 -10.96 11.15 -43.21
C GLY A 22 -12.44 11.05 -42.79
N ARG A 23 -13.34 10.81 -43.75
CA ARG A 23 -14.77 10.57 -43.46
C ARG A 23 -15.01 9.30 -42.66
N LYS A 24 -14.30 8.21 -42.98
CA LYS A 24 -14.37 6.95 -42.21
C LYS A 24 -13.86 7.11 -40.79
N PHE A 25 -12.70 7.73 -40.62
CA PHE A 25 -12.13 8.05 -39.31
C PHE A 25 -13.14 8.83 -38.46
N TYR A 26 -13.69 9.92 -39.00
CA TYR A 26 -14.60 10.78 -38.24
C TYR A 26 -15.91 10.07 -37.88
N ARG A 27 -16.42 9.19 -38.76
CA ARG A 27 -17.58 8.35 -38.45
C ARG A 27 -17.28 7.43 -37.25
N LEU A 28 -16.22 6.63 -37.31
CA LEU A 28 -15.84 5.72 -36.21
C LEU A 28 -15.60 6.49 -34.90
N PHE A 29 -14.96 7.65 -35.01
CA PHE A 29 -14.70 8.54 -33.88
C PHE A 29 -16.02 9.00 -33.21
N GLN A 30 -16.98 9.49 -34.00
CA GLN A 30 -18.26 9.95 -33.48
C GLN A 30 -19.10 8.81 -32.90
N GLU A 31 -19.10 7.63 -33.54
CA GLU A 31 -19.81 6.46 -33.04
C GLU A 31 -19.29 6.03 -31.66
N ALA A 32 -17.96 5.98 -31.48
CA ALA A 32 -17.36 5.71 -30.17
C ALA A 32 -17.63 6.83 -29.15
N TYR A 33 -17.54 8.10 -29.57
CA TYR A 33 -17.72 9.25 -28.70
C TYR A 33 -19.14 9.34 -28.13
N ASP A 34 -20.15 9.02 -28.95
CA ASP A 34 -21.56 9.19 -28.61
C ASP A 34 -22.23 7.92 -28.05
N LEU A 35 -21.51 6.80 -27.89
CA LEU A 35 -22.05 5.50 -27.46
C LEU A 35 -22.96 5.63 -26.23
N PHE A 36 -22.47 6.18 -25.13
CA PHE A 36 -23.25 6.36 -23.90
C PHE A 36 -24.12 7.62 -23.89
N ARG A 37 -23.88 8.56 -24.81
CA ARG A 37 -24.73 9.76 -24.93
C ARG A 37 -26.08 9.42 -25.58
N ARG A 38 -26.08 8.45 -26.50
CA ARG A 38 -27.25 8.04 -27.28
C ARG A 38 -27.99 6.84 -26.69
N HIS A 39 -27.32 6.03 -25.86
CA HIS A 39 -27.87 4.82 -25.25
C HIS A 39 -27.82 4.92 -23.73
N ARG A 40 -28.97 4.79 -23.05
CA ARG A 40 -29.11 4.99 -21.60
C ARG A 40 -29.30 3.70 -20.79
N ASP A 41 -29.70 2.61 -21.43
CA ASP A 41 -29.89 1.31 -20.79
C ASP A 41 -28.74 0.34 -21.12
N GLU A 42 -28.38 -0.52 -20.16
CA GLU A 42 -27.20 -1.39 -20.24
C GLU A 42 -27.27 -2.41 -21.39
N ALA A 43 -28.46 -2.93 -21.69
CA ALA A 43 -28.66 -3.89 -22.77
C ALA A 43 -28.43 -3.25 -24.15
N SER A 44 -29.02 -2.07 -24.37
CA SER A 44 -28.82 -1.26 -25.59
C SER A 44 -27.35 -0.88 -25.79
N VAL A 45 -26.64 -0.52 -24.72
CA VAL A 45 -25.20 -0.23 -24.79
C VAL A 45 -24.41 -1.46 -25.24
N LYS A 46 -24.70 -2.65 -24.71
CA LYS A 46 -24.00 -3.90 -25.09
C LYS A 46 -24.20 -4.25 -26.55
N ASP A 47 -25.44 -4.20 -27.05
CA ASP A 47 -25.74 -4.52 -28.44
C ASP A 47 -25.06 -3.54 -29.41
N VAL A 48 -25.07 -2.24 -29.08
CA VAL A 48 -24.43 -1.21 -29.91
C VAL A 48 -22.92 -1.26 -29.80
N ALA A 49 -22.36 -1.60 -28.64
CA ALA A 49 -20.92 -1.82 -28.48
C ALA A 49 -20.44 -3.00 -29.34
N ALA A 50 -21.21 -4.09 -29.44
CA ALA A 50 -20.87 -5.22 -30.31
C ALA A 50 -20.87 -4.81 -31.80
N LEU A 51 -21.88 -4.05 -32.25
CA LEU A 51 -21.90 -3.51 -33.63
C LEU A 51 -20.73 -2.55 -33.89
N LEU A 52 -20.40 -1.71 -32.91
CA LEU A 52 -19.26 -0.81 -32.98
C LEU A 52 -17.95 -1.61 -33.11
N GLN A 53 -17.78 -2.68 -32.33
CA GLN A 53 -16.62 -3.57 -32.41
C GLN A 53 -16.49 -4.21 -33.81
N GLU A 54 -17.58 -4.72 -34.39
CA GLU A 54 -17.57 -5.27 -35.75
C GLU A 54 -17.20 -4.22 -36.80
N HIS A 55 -17.78 -3.01 -36.72
CA HIS A 55 -17.46 -1.91 -37.62
C HIS A 55 -15.99 -1.49 -37.52
N PHE A 56 -15.46 -1.35 -36.30
CA PHE A 56 -14.04 -1.06 -36.09
C PHE A 56 -13.17 -2.16 -36.67
N LYS A 57 -13.52 -3.43 -36.44
CA LYS A 57 -12.80 -4.58 -36.97
C LYS A 57 -12.75 -4.58 -38.49
N GLU A 58 -13.88 -4.35 -39.16
CA GLU A 58 -13.94 -4.29 -40.62
C GLU A 58 -13.08 -3.12 -41.17
N GLU A 59 -13.32 -1.91 -40.67
CA GLU A 59 -12.73 -0.70 -41.23
C GLU A 59 -11.23 -0.57 -40.92
N VAL A 60 -10.81 -0.86 -39.69
CA VAL A 60 -9.40 -0.76 -39.29
C VAL A 60 -8.57 -1.87 -39.93
N THR A 61 -9.10 -3.08 -40.05
CA THR A 61 -8.39 -4.18 -40.75
C THR A 61 -8.23 -3.86 -42.24
N ALA A 62 -9.26 -3.29 -42.87
CA ALA A 62 -9.20 -2.88 -44.28
C ALA A 62 -8.28 -1.67 -44.50
N GLN A 63 -8.23 -0.75 -43.53
CA GLN A 63 -7.50 0.52 -43.64
C GLN A 63 -6.71 0.83 -42.35
N PRO A 64 -5.55 0.18 -42.12
CA PRO A 64 -4.75 0.35 -40.89
C PRO A 64 -4.35 1.80 -40.58
N LEU A 65 -4.24 2.65 -41.60
CA LEU A 65 -3.96 4.10 -41.44
C LEU A 65 -4.98 4.82 -40.55
N LEU A 66 -6.19 4.29 -40.38
CA LEU A 66 -7.19 4.85 -39.47
C LEU A 66 -6.72 4.82 -38.01
N ALA A 67 -5.96 3.80 -37.60
CA ALA A 67 -5.37 3.71 -36.26
C ALA A 67 -4.20 4.69 -36.06
N SER A 68 -3.70 5.29 -37.14
CA SER A 68 -2.65 6.31 -37.10
C SER A 68 -3.16 7.75 -37.07
N ALA A 69 -4.48 7.94 -37.16
CA ALA A 69 -5.10 9.24 -37.32
C ALA A 69 -5.52 9.91 -36.00
N VAL A 70 -5.52 11.24 -36.00
CA VAL A 70 -5.97 12.09 -34.88
C VAL A 70 -6.94 13.17 -35.35
N SER A 71 -7.90 13.52 -34.49
CA SER A 71 -8.91 14.54 -34.76
C SER A 71 -8.36 15.96 -34.58
N ASN A 72 -8.52 16.81 -35.60
CA ASN A 72 -8.21 18.24 -35.48
C ASN A 72 -9.22 19.02 -34.61
N ASP A 73 -10.45 18.51 -34.48
CA ASP A 73 -11.56 19.24 -33.85
C ASP A 73 -11.80 18.86 -32.39
N CYS A 74 -11.21 17.75 -31.93
CA CYS A 74 -11.45 17.18 -30.60
C CYS A 74 -10.13 16.88 -29.88
N LEU A 75 -9.43 17.93 -29.45
CA LEU A 75 -8.26 17.85 -28.55
C LEU A 75 -7.15 16.88 -29.00
N GLN A 76 -7.00 16.56 -30.30
CA GLN A 76 -5.91 15.66 -30.69
C GLN A 76 -6.31 14.19 -30.72
N TRP A 77 -7.56 13.84 -30.41
CA TRP A 77 -7.91 12.47 -30.00
C TRP A 77 -7.76 11.46 -31.15
N SER A 78 -7.08 10.35 -30.87
CA SER A 78 -7.03 9.18 -31.74
C SER A 78 -8.26 8.30 -31.56
N LEU A 79 -8.47 7.33 -32.46
CA LEU A 79 -9.48 6.30 -32.27
C LEU A 79 -9.24 5.48 -30.98
N LEU A 80 -7.97 5.19 -30.66
CA LEU A 80 -7.63 4.48 -29.43
C LEU A 80 -8.10 5.25 -28.20
N GLU A 81 -7.77 6.54 -28.13
CA GLU A 81 -8.11 7.35 -26.96
C GLU A 81 -9.61 7.56 -26.79
N VAL A 82 -10.34 7.85 -27.86
CA VAL A 82 -11.80 8.04 -27.76
C VAL A 82 -12.48 6.76 -27.31
N VAL A 83 -12.04 5.60 -27.80
CA VAL A 83 -12.58 4.31 -27.36
C VAL A 83 -12.27 4.10 -25.88
N CYS A 84 -11.03 4.31 -25.42
CA CYS A 84 -10.69 4.22 -23.99
C CYS A 84 -11.58 5.12 -23.12
N LYS A 85 -11.72 6.40 -23.50
CA LYS A 85 -12.41 7.42 -22.68
C LYS A 85 -13.93 7.39 -22.72
N LYS A 86 -14.52 6.86 -23.79
CA LYS A 86 -15.97 7.01 -24.04
C LYS A 86 -16.76 5.70 -24.06
N THR A 87 -16.09 4.56 -23.96
CA THR A 87 -16.76 3.25 -23.97
C THR A 87 -16.83 2.54 -22.61
N TYR A 88 -16.24 3.12 -21.54
CA TYR A 88 -16.42 2.69 -20.14
C TYR A 88 -16.33 1.17 -19.92
N GLY A 89 -15.25 0.52 -20.38
CA GLY A 89 -15.02 -0.92 -20.19
C GLY A 89 -15.68 -1.85 -21.22
N THR A 90 -16.55 -1.37 -22.12
CA THR A 90 -17.34 -2.26 -23.00
C THR A 90 -16.65 -2.67 -24.29
N CYS A 91 -15.52 -2.05 -24.67
CA CYS A 91 -14.89 -2.24 -25.98
C CYS A 91 -13.42 -2.70 -25.90
N ALA A 92 -13.11 -3.61 -24.98
CA ALA A 92 -11.75 -4.13 -24.77
C ALA A 92 -11.13 -4.72 -26.05
N GLU A 93 -11.90 -5.51 -26.82
CA GLU A 93 -11.43 -6.09 -28.10
C GLU A 93 -11.06 -5.02 -29.13
N THR A 94 -11.83 -3.93 -29.22
CA THR A 94 -11.54 -2.80 -30.12
C THR A 94 -10.25 -2.09 -29.69
N ILE A 95 -10.05 -1.89 -28.39
CA ILE A 95 -8.82 -1.29 -27.86
C ILE A 95 -7.62 -2.17 -28.21
N GLN A 96 -7.73 -3.48 -27.98
CA GLN A 96 -6.67 -4.41 -28.32
C GLN A 96 -6.38 -4.38 -29.83
N LEU A 97 -7.39 -4.44 -30.70
CA LEU A 97 -7.23 -4.33 -32.16
C LEU A 97 -6.48 -3.05 -32.58
N LEU A 98 -6.85 -1.91 -31.99
CA LEU A 98 -6.22 -0.62 -32.30
C LEU A 98 -4.75 -0.59 -31.85
N ILE A 99 -4.44 -1.18 -30.69
CA ILE A 99 -3.06 -1.35 -30.21
C ILE A 99 -2.27 -2.28 -31.13
N GLU A 100 -2.84 -3.41 -31.54
CA GLU A 100 -2.20 -4.35 -32.48
C GLU A 100 -1.91 -3.67 -33.83
N THR A 101 -2.81 -2.81 -34.28
CA THR A 101 -2.65 -2.08 -35.55
C THR A 101 -1.59 -0.98 -35.45
N ASN A 102 -1.55 -0.26 -34.33
CA ASN A 102 -0.58 0.82 -34.11
C ASN A 102 -0.23 0.98 -32.61
N PRO A 103 0.77 0.24 -32.09
CA PRO A 103 1.11 0.29 -30.67
C PRO A 103 1.77 1.61 -30.27
N HIS A 104 2.32 2.39 -31.21
CA HIS A 104 2.86 3.73 -30.92
C HIS A 104 1.79 4.71 -30.43
N ALA A 105 0.52 4.48 -30.78
CA ALA A 105 -0.59 5.30 -30.30
C ALA A 105 -0.74 5.29 -28.77
N LEU A 106 -0.25 4.26 -28.08
CA LEU A 106 -0.21 4.19 -26.62
C LEU A 106 0.63 5.30 -25.98
N LEU A 107 1.62 5.82 -26.72
CA LEU A 107 2.62 6.78 -26.23
C LEU A 107 2.42 8.18 -26.79
N TRP A 108 1.34 8.43 -27.52
CA TRP A 108 1.01 9.78 -27.98
C TRP A 108 0.56 10.62 -26.80
N ALA A 109 1.52 11.31 -26.20
CA ALA A 109 1.31 12.20 -25.09
C ALA A 109 0.72 13.51 -25.57
N ARG A 110 -0.20 14.06 -24.77
CA ARG A 110 -0.75 15.40 -24.98
C ARG A 110 -0.89 16.11 -23.64
N PRO A 111 -0.81 17.45 -23.60
CA PRO A 111 -1.13 18.20 -22.41
C PRO A 111 -2.53 17.86 -21.93
N ASN A 112 -2.66 17.57 -20.64
CA ASN A 112 -3.96 17.37 -20.01
C ASN A 112 -4.75 18.69 -19.95
N PHE A 113 -6.00 18.68 -19.50
CA PHE A 113 -6.86 19.88 -19.44
C PHE A 113 -6.27 21.04 -18.61
N ASP A 114 -5.40 20.72 -17.65
CA ASP A 114 -4.68 21.69 -16.83
C ASP A 114 -3.42 22.26 -17.50
N GLY A 115 -2.95 21.65 -18.60
CA GLY A 115 -1.77 22.04 -19.36
C GLY A 115 -0.43 21.70 -18.71
N PHE A 116 -0.42 21.10 -17.51
CA PHE A 116 0.82 20.89 -16.73
C PHE A 116 1.38 19.48 -16.83
N ILE A 117 0.53 18.48 -17.11
CA ILE A 117 0.95 17.08 -17.17
C ILE A 117 0.64 16.55 -18.57
N GLU A 118 1.64 16.02 -19.25
CA GLU A 118 1.42 15.26 -20.47
C GLU A 118 0.98 13.84 -20.12
N SER A 119 -0.18 13.40 -20.61
CA SER A 119 -0.67 12.04 -20.41
C SER A 119 -0.87 11.37 -21.75
N ALA A 120 -0.27 10.19 -21.91
CA ALA A 120 -0.53 9.32 -23.06
C ALA A 120 -1.57 8.25 -22.74
N THR A 121 -2.18 7.68 -23.78
CA THR A 121 -3.28 6.73 -23.67
C THR A 121 -2.96 5.52 -22.79
N ILE A 122 -1.70 5.07 -22.74
CA ILE A 122 -1.27 3.99 -21.83
C ILE A 122 -1.64 4.26 -20.36
N HIS A 123 -1.54 5.50 -19.89
CA HIS A 123 -1.84 5.87 -18.50
C HIS A 123 -3.34 5.88 -18.18
N LEU A 124 -4.19 5.95 -19.21
CA LEU A 124 -5.63 6.07 -19.06
C LEU A 124 -6.30 4.69 -18.94
N LEU A 125 -5.70 3.65 -19.52
CA LEU A 125 -6.31 2.32 -19.62
C LEU A 125 -6.81 1.78 -18.27
N PRO A 126 -6.01 1.73 -17.18
CA PRO A 126 -6.50 1.10 -15.95
C PRO A 126 -7.63 1.90 -15.29
N GLY A 127 -7.54 3.23 -15.31
CA GLY A 127 -8.60 4.09 -14.79
C GLY A 127 -9.92 3.95 -15.55
N ASP A 128 -9.85 3.69 -16.86
CA ASP A 128 -11.04 3.52 -17.69
C ASP A 128 -11.53 2.04 -17.74
N GLY A 129 -11.00 1.16 -16.86
CA GLY A 129 -11.45 -0.24 -16.70
C GLY A 129 -10.72 -1.27 -17.54
N TYR A 130 -9.62 -0.90 -18.21
CA TYR A 130 -8.88 -1.74 -19.16
C TYR A 130 -7.52 -2.20 -18.61
N GLY A 131 -7.41 -2.38 -17.29
CA GLY A 131 -6.18 -2.81 -16.62
C GLY A 131 -5.70 -4.19 -17.07
N GLU A 132 -6.62 -5.07 -17.46
CA GLU A 132 -6.33 -6.43 -17.95
C GLU A 132 -5.44 -6.48 -19.20
N LEU A 133 -5.39 -5.39 -19.97
CA LEU A 133 -4.54 -5.28 -21.16
C LEU A 133 -3.06 -5.11 -20.80
N TYR A 134 -2.72 -4.63 -19.60
CA TYR A 134 -1.33 -4.35 -19.23
C TYR A 134 -0.40 -5.56 -19.31
N PRO A 135 -0.72 -6.74 -18.72
CA PRO A 135 0.08 -7.94 -18.91
C PRO A 135 0.32 -8.29 -20.39
N TRP A 136 -0.73 -8.20 -21.21
CA TRP A 136 -0.63 -8.47 -22.64
C TRP A 136 0.24 -7.44 -23.37
N ILE A 137 0.15 -6.15 -23.03
CA ILE A 137 1.01 -5.10 -23.60
C ILE A 137 2.47 -5.34 -23.22
N VAL A 138 2.78 -5.72 -21.97
CA VAL A 138 4.15 -6.05 -21.56
C VAL A 138 4.72 -7.23 -22.36
N GLU A 139 3.91 -8.28 -22.56
CA GLU A 139 4.31 -9.47 -23.32
C GLU A 139 4.60 -9.17 -24.79
N ASN A 140 3.76 -8.35 -25.44
CA ASN A 140 3.82 -8.13 -26.89
C ASN A 140 4.59 -6.86 -27.30
N TYR A 141 4.58 -5.82 -26.46
CA TYR A 141 5.19 -4.51 -26.72
C TYR A 141 6.01 -4.02 -25.52
N PRO A 142 7.03 -4.76 -25.06
CA PRO A 142 7.78 -4.44 -23.84
C PRO A 142 8.47 -3.06 -23.88
N TRP A 143 8.76 -2.57 -25.09
CA TRP A 143 9.37 -1.25 -25.32
C TRP A 143 8.44 -0.09 -24.89
N VAL A 144 7.13 -0.30 -24.81
CA VAL A 144 6.16 0.74 -24.37
C VAL A 144 6.47 1.18 -22.95
N PHE A 145 6.60 0.23 -22.01
CA PHE A 145 6.91 0.54 -20.62
C PHE A 145 8.36 1.04 -20.43
N GLN A 146 9.25 0.74 -21.37
CA GLN A 146 10.64 1.21 -21.35
C GLN A 146 10.81 2.62 -21.96
N HIS A 147 9.77 3.15 -22.60
CA HIS A 147 9.80 4.45 -23.23
C HIS A 147 9.98 5.58 -22.21
N GLU A 148 10.72 6.63 -22.56
CA GLU A 148 11.05 7.77 -21.68
C GLU A 148 9.82 8.34 -20.99
N LEU A 149 8.73 8.61 -21.73
CA LEU A 149 7.46 9.04 -21.18
C LEU A 149 6.94 8.13 -20.04
N CYS A 150 6.97 6.81 -20.24
CA CYS A 150 6.54 5.83 -19.23
C CYS A 150 7.54 5.69 -18.08
N GLN A 151 8.77 6.17 -18.25
CA GLN A 151 9.79 6.24 -17.21
C GLN A 151 9.69 7.52 -16.37
N GLU A 152 9.15 8.59 -16.95
CA GLU A 152 8.83 9.82 -16.23
C GLU A 152 7.52 9.66 -15.44
N GLN A 153 6.47 9.19 -16.13
CA GLN A 153 5.17 8.90 -15.54
C GLN A 153 4.89 7.40 -15.62
N ARG A 154 4.88 6.71 -14.47
CA ARG A 154 4.80 5.25 -14.42
C ARG A 154 3.36 4.76 -14.65
N PRO A 155 3.01 4.13 -15.80
CA PRO A 155 1.61 3.77 -16.06
C PRO A 155 1.11 2.67 -15.12
N HIS A 156 1.99 1.76 -14.70
CA HIS A 156 1.65 0.66 -13.78
C HIS A 156 1.19 1.12 -12.40
N VAL A 157 1.45 2.38 -12.02
CA VAL A 157 0.90 2.95 -10.79
C VAL A 157 -0.61 3.13 -10.92
N GLN A 158 -1.10 3.49 -12.11
CA GLN A 158 -2.54 3.58 -12.37
C GLN A 158 -3.21 2.20 -12.33
N LEU A 159 -2.48 1.14 -12.70
CA LEU A 159 -2.96 -0.23 -12.52
C LEU A 159 -3.21 -0.57 -11.04
N LEU A 160 -2.29 -0.17 -10.16
CA LEU A 160 -2.47 -0.37 -8.71
C LEU A 160 -3.55 0.51 -8.11
N LYS A 161 -3.68 1.76 -8.56
CA LYS A 161 -4.80 2.64 -8.15
C LYS A 161 -6.12 2.02 -8.58
N ALA A 162 -6.23 1.56 -9.83
CA ALA A 162 -7.43 0.87 -10.32
C ALA A 162 -7.74 -0.40 -9.51
N TYR A 163 -6.74 -1.20 -9.13
CA TYR A 163 -6.92 -2.34 -8.23
C TYR A 163 -7.44 -1.90 -6.85
N GLY A 164 -6.83 -0.86 -6.27
CA GLY A 164 -7.26 -0.26 -5.01
C GLY A 164 -8.68 0.34 -5.07
N ASP A 165 -9.24 0.54 -6.26
CA ASP A 165 -10.60 1.07 -6.47
C ASP A 165 -11.58 -0.01 -6.97
N ASN A 166 -11.22 -1.30 -6.86
CA ASN A 166 -11.98 -2.44 -7.39
C ASN A 166 -12.25 -2.43 -8.91
N ARG A 167 -11.44 -1.70 -9.69
CA ARG A 167 -11.54 -1.61 -11.16
C ARG A 167 -10.59 -2.55 -11.89
N CYS A 168 -9.76 -3.29 -11.15
CA CYS A 168 -8.81 -4.24 -11.68
C CYS A 168 -8.69 -5.41 -10.69
N ASP A 169 -8.57 -6.64 -11.18
CA ASP A 169 -8.50 -7.81 -10.34
C ASP A 169 -7.06 -8.13 -9.88
N LEU A 170 -6.96 -8.91 -8.80
CA LEU A 170 -5.70 -9.35 -8.20
C LEU A 170 -4.79 -10.11 -9.18
N GLN A 171 -5.36 -11.00 -10.01
CA GLN A 171 -4.58 -11.85 -10.90
C GLN A 171 -3.94 -11.01 -12.00
N THR A 172 -4.64 -10.00 -12.50
CA THR A 172 -4.08 -9.03 -13.46
C THR A 172 -2.88 -8.29 -12.88
N VAL A 173 -3.00 -7.74 -11.65
CA VAL A 173 -1.89 -7.04 -10.99
C VAL A 173 -0.70 -7.97 -10.77
N ARG A 174 -0.96 -9.18 -10.27
CA ARG A 174 0.08 -10.19 -10.03
C ARG A 174 0.80 -10.56 -11.32
N LYS A 175 0.05 -10.93 -12.36
CA LYS A 175 0.58 -11.30 -13.68
C LYS A 175 1.43 -10.17 -14.26
N PHE A 176 0.98 -8.92 -14.14
CA PHE A 176 1.74 -7.76 -14.62
C PHE A 176 3.12 -7.68 -13.96
N TYR A 177 3.21 -7.76 -12.63
CA TYR A 177 4.48 -7.66 -11.92
C TYR A 177 5.36 -8.91 -12.04
N GLU A 178 4.78 -10.08 -12.31
CA GLU A 178 5.57 -11.27 -12.70
C GLU A 178 6.25 -11.07 -14.06
N LEU A 179 5.60 -10.37 -15.00
CA LEU A 179 6.15 -10.04 -16.32
C LEU A 179 7.08 -8.81 -16.30
N TYR A 180 6.81 -7.84 -15.44
CA TYR A 180 7.53 -6.57 -15.32
C TYR A 180 8.01 -6.33 -13.86
N PRO A 181 8.92 -7.18 -13.34
CA PRO A 181 9.32 -7.13 -11.92
C PRO A 181 10.07 -5.85 -11.53
N GLN A 182 10.74 -5.19 -12.49
CA GLN A 182 11.38 -3.90 -12.25
C GLN A 182 10.38 -2.81 -11.84
N GLY A 183 9.10 -2.92 -12.23
CA GLY A 183 8.07 -1.97 -11.85
C GLY A 183 7.88 -1.86 -10.34
N LEU A 184 8.15 -2.93 -9.57
CA LEU A 184 8.11 -2.89 -8.10
C LEU A 184 9.18 -1.97 -7.48
N ARG A 185 10.22 -1.64 -8.27
CA ARG A 185 11.34 -0.78 -7.87
C ARG A 185 11.22 0.64 -8.44
N GLU A 186 10.17 0.91 -9.20
CA GLU A 186 9.94 2.22 -9.78
C GLU A 186 9.14 3.07 -8.79
N ILE A 187 9.63 4.28 -8.52
CA ILE A 187 9.00 5.23 -7.58
C ILE A 187 8.00 6.07 -8.37
N ASP A 188 6.75 6.10 -7.92
CA ASP A 188 5.77 7.08 -8.36
C ASP A 188 6.18 8.47 -7.86
N ARG A 189 6.37 9.40 -8.80
CA ARG A 189 6.68 10.80 -8.53
C ARG A 189 5.58 11.75 -9.03
N SER A 190 4.39 11.21 -9.29
CA SER A 190 3.23 12.02 -9.65
C SER A 190 2.91 13.06 -8.57
N ASP A 191 3.14 12.72 -7.30
CA ASP A 191 3.23 13.67 -6.20
C ASP A 191 4.71 13.84 -5.81
N LEU A 192 5.28 15.01 -6.13
CA LEU A 192 6.68 15.32 -5.85
C LEU A 192 6.99 15.41 -4.35
N MET A 193 5.97 15.68 -3.53
CA MET A 193 6.11 15.81 -2.08
C MET A 193 6.05 14.46 -1.38
N VAL A 194 5.39 13.47 -2.01
CA VAL A 194 5.17 12.16 -1.41
C VAL A 194 5.48 11.05 -2.43
N PRO A 195 6.77 10.84 -2.77
CA PRO A 195 7.15 9.76 -3.67
C PRO A 195 6.82 8.40 -3.05
N LYS A 196 6.18 7.51 -3.82
CA LYS A 196 5.68 6.22 -3.32
C LYS A 196 6.14 5.06 -4.18
N PHE A 197 6.56 3.96 -3.54
CA PHE A 197 6.68 2.69 -4.24
C PHE A 197 5.27 2.07 -4.47
N PRO A 198 5.12 1.17 -5.45
CA PRO A 198 3.96 0.31 -5.63
C PRO A 198 3.39 -0.27 -4.34
N LEU A 199 4.28 -0.69 -3.44
CA LEU A 199 3.92 -1.26 -2.14
C LEU A 199 3.14 -0.29 -1.24
N GLN A 200 3.39 1.03 -1.32
CA GLN A 200 2.61 2.02 -0.58
C GLN A 200 1.33 2.40 -1.32
N VAL A 201 1.38 2.42 -2.65
CA VAL A 201 0.21 2.73 -3.49
C VAL A 201 -0.93 1.74 -3.23
N ILE A 202 -0.62 0.44 -3.12
CA ILE A 202 -1.64 -0.61 -2.91
C ILE A 202 -2.38 -0.46 -1.57
N VAL A 203 -1.77 0.16 -0.55
CA VAL A 203 -2.40 0.41 0.76
C VAL A 203 -3.35 1.61 0.72
N GLY A 204 -3.04 2.60 -0.12
CA GLY A 204 -3.73 3.88 -0.19
C GLY A 204 -4.99 3.91 -1.08
N GLY A 205 -5.43 2.78 -1.65
CA GLY A 205 -6.68 2.70 -2.42
C GLY A 205 -7.94 2.88 -1.56
N TRP A 206 -9.13 2.75 -2.14
CA TRP A 206 -10.39 2.74 -1.39
C TRP A 206 -10.72 1.38 -0.79
N GLU A 207 -10.40 0.32 -1.52
CA GLU A 207 -10.55 -1.07 -1.11
C GLU A 207 -9.40 -1.54 -0.23
N GLU A 208 -9.66 -2.60 0.52
CA GLU A 208 -8.59 -3.31 1.23
C GLU A 208 -7.68 -4.07 0.26
N PRO A 209 -6.35 -4.00 0.43
CA PRO A 209 -5.43 -4.82 -0.34
C PRO A 209 -5.48 -6.28 0.12
N ASP A 210 -5.36 -7.21 -0.82
CA ASP A 210 -5.13 -8.61 -0.50
C ASP A 210 -3.78 -8.79 0.20
N ALA A 211 -3.80 -9.46 1.35
CA ALA A 211 -2.61 -9.61 2.17
C ALA A 211 -1.54 -10.50 1.54
N ASP A 212 -1.91 -11.52 0.78
CA ASP A 212 -0.96 -12.43 0.14
C ASP A 212 -0.28 -11.76 -1.06
N LEU A 213 -1.01 -10.95 -1.83
CA LEU A 213 -0.42 -10.10 -2.86
C LEU A 213 0.56 -9.09 -2.25
N PHE A 214 0.17 -8.39 -1.18
CA PHE A 214 1.05 -7.44 -0.49
C PHE A 214 2.35 -8.12 -0.02
N ILE A 215 2.23 -9.24 0.69
CA ILE A 215 3.39 -9.99 1.20
C ILE A 215 4.27 -10.46 0.04
N TRP A 216 3.67 -10.99 -1.03
CA TRP A 216 4.41 -11.38 -2.22
C TRP A 216 5.19 -10.21 -2.83
N MET A 217 4.59 -9.01 -2.94
CA MET A 217 5.29 -7.80 -3.42
C MET A 217 6.47 -7.44 -2.53
N VAL A 218 6.32 -7.54 -1.20
CA VAL A 218 7.44 -7.34 -0.26
C VAL A 218 8.56 -8.34 -0.51
N GLU A 219 8.23 -9.62 -0.69
CA GLU A 219 9.22 -10.67 -0.94
C GLU A 219 9.97 -10.44 -2.27
N GLN A 220 9.31 -9.87 -3.28
CA GLN A 220 9.96 -9.51 -4.55
C GLN A 220 10.90 -8.30 -4.43
N TYR A 221 10.58 -7.33 -3.57
CA TYR A 221 11.41 -6.15 -3.37
C TYR A 221 11.30 -5.56 -1.95
N THR A 222 12.06 -6.16 -1.03
CA THR A 222 12.01 -5.84 0.40
C THR A 222 12.38 -4.39 0.74
N GLU A 223 13.26 -3.74 -0.03
CA GLU A 223 13.72 -2.37 0.25
C GLU A 223 12.56 -1.35 0.22
N ALA A 224 11.51 -1.60 -0.57
CA ALA A 224 10.33 -0.72 -0.61
C ALA A 224 9.62 -0.60 0.74
N VAL A 225 9.76 -1.61 1.62
CA VAL A 225 9.18 -1.59 2.98
C VAL A 225 9.81 -0.50 3.85
N TYR A 226 11.08 -0.17 3.60
CA TYR A 226 11.84 0.82 4.36
C TYR A 226 11.82 2.21 3.73
N HIS A 227 11.14 2.38 2.61
CA HIS A 227 10.98 3.67 1.98
C HIS A 227 10.17 4.61 2.89
N GLU A 228 10.62 5.85 2.93
CA GLU A 228 9.99 6.92 3.70
C GLU A 228 9.34 7.88 2.69
N SER A 229 8.02 7.80 2.54
CA SER A 229 7.28 8.63 1.59
C SER A 229 7.30 10.10 1.97
N VAL A 230 7.31 10.35 3.28
CA VAL A 230 7.67 11.59 3.96
C VAL A 230 8.73 11.20 5.00
N PRO A 231 9.71 12.05 5.36
CA PRO A 231 10.75 11.68 6.32
C PRO A 231 10.17 11.03 7.60
N GLY A 232 10.55 9.79 7.87
CA GLY A 232 10.07 8.98 8.99
C GLY A 232 8.75 8.20 8.77
N ARG A 233 7.91 8.58 7.80
CA ARG A 233 6.64 7.91 7.48
C ARG A 233 6.88 6.72 6.56
N THR A 234 6.66 5.52 7.10
CA THR A 234 6.87 4.23 6.39
C THR A 234 5.55 3.54 6.05
N VAL A 235 5.59 2.47 5.26
CA VAL A 235 4.39 1.66 4.94
C VAL A 235 3.66 1.13 6.17
N LEU A 236 4.36 0.89 7.30
CA LEU A 236 3.71 0.49 8.55
C LEU A 236 2.86 1.62 9.14
N HIS A 237 3.25 2.89 8.96
CA HIS A 237 2.40 4.02 9.35
C HIS A 237 1.14 4.05 8.49
N ASP A 238 1.28 3.88 7.17
CA ASP A 238 0.13 3.87 6.25
C ASP A 238 -0.85 2.73 6.57
N VAL A 239 -0.35 1.54 6.89
CA VAL A 239 -1.17 0.39 7.31
C VAL A 239 -1.85 0.66 8.65
N CYS A 240 -1.12 1.15 9.66
CA CYS A 240 -1.71 1.47 10.96
C CYS A 240 -2.75 2.60 10.87
N PHE A 241 -2.47 3.63 10.08
CA PHE A 241 -3.39 4.73 9.80
C PHE A 241 -4.68 4.22 9.16
N ALA A 242 -4.59 3.44 8.08
CA ALA A 242 -5.75 2.86 7.43
C ALA A 242 -6.60 1.96 8.37
N MET A 243 -5.95 1.20 9.26
CA MET A 243 -6.67 0.40 10.27
C MET A 243 -7.30 1.25 11.38
N GLY A 244 -6.73 2.42 11.66
CA GLY A 244 -7.15 3.34 12.71
C GLY A 244 -8.27 4.30 12.30
N GLN A 245 -8.43 4.60 11.02
CA GLN A 245 -9.47 5.52 10.54
C GLN A 245 -10.89 5.12 10.96
N LYS A 246 -11.72 6.11 11.33
CA LYS A 246 -13.14 5.95 11.65
C LYS A 246 -14.03 6.34 10.48
N GLU A 247 -15.25 5.80 10.46
CA GLU A 247 -16.25 6.04 9.40
C GLU A 247 -16.58 7.53 9.21
N ASN A 248 -16.41 8.33 10.26
CA ASN A 248 -16.80 9.75 10.29
C ASN A 248 -15.64 10.72 10.05
N ASP A 249 -14.38 10.27 10.00
CA ASP A 249 -13.24 11.20 9.85
C ASP A 249 -13.27 11.89 8.47
N PHE A 250 -13.91 11.25 7.49
CA PHE A 250 -14.28 11.79 6.18
C PHE A 250 -15.47 10.94 5.69
N GLU A 251 -16.59 11.53 5.24
CA GLU A 251 -17.86 10.87 4.81
C GLU A 251 -17.73 9.81 3.68
N LEU A 252 -16.50 9.43 3.33
CA LEU A 252 -16.13 8.60 2.20
C LEU A 252 -15.08 7.52 2.56
N VAL A 253 -14.54 7.45 3.78
CA VAL A 253 -13.46 6.49 4.07
C VAL A 253 -14.01 5.11 4.52
N ASN A 254 -13.79 4.09 3.69
CA ASN A 254 -14.06 2.70 4.06
C ASN A 254 -13.17 2.28 5.25
N ILE A 255 -13.77 1.80 6.34
CA ILE A 255 -13.05 1.24 7.49
C ILE A 255 -12.18 0.06 7.03
N LYS A 256 -10.85 0.17 7.15
CA LYS A 256 -9.90 -0.89 6.77
C LYS A 256 -9.36 -1.71 7.94
N ALA A 257 -10.07 -1.72 9.07
CA ALA A 257 -9.77 -2.61 10.19
C ALA A 257 -10.19 -4.06 9.91
N THR A 258 -9.57 -4.69 8.92
CA THR A 258 -9.99 -5.98 8.36
C THR A 258 -8.96 -7.11 8.58
N PRO A 259 -9.32 -8.39 8.41
CA PRO A 259 -8.38 -9.49 8.55
C PRO A 259 -7.16 -9.40 7.61
N ASN A 260 -7.34 -8.89 6.38
CA ASN A 260 -6.25 -8.70 5.42
C ASN A 260 -5.26 -7.64 5.90
N MET A 261 -5.75 -6.47 6.30
CA MET A 261 -4.90 -5.40 6.85
C MET A 261 -4.20 -5.82 8.14
N ALA A 262 -4.90 -6.56 9.02
CA ALA A 262 -4.28 -7.13 10.21
C ALA A 262 -3.19 -8.16 9.84
N LYS A 263 -3.38 -8.99 8.81
CA LYS A 263 -2.36 -9.93 8.33
C LYS A 263 -1.13 -9.19 7.78
N ILE A 264 -1.32 -8.11 7.03
CA ILE A 264 -0.24 -7.23 6.56
C ILE A 264 0.51 -6.61 7.75
N CYS A 265 -0.22 -6.03 8.70
CA CYS A 265 0.36 -5.38 9.87
C CYS A 265 1.17 -6.38 10.73
N ARG A 266 0.62 -7.58 11.01
CA ARG A 266 1.35 -8.68 11.68
C ARG A 266 2.63 -9.04 10.95
N TYR A 267 2.56 -9.17 9.63
CA TYR A 267 3.73 -9.50 8.81
C TYR A 267 4.83 -8.43 8.94
N LEU A 268 4.47 -7.14 8.82
CA LEU A 268 5.39 -6.02 8.95
C LEU A 268 6.01 -5.93 10.36
N ILE A 269 5.22 -6.11 11.42
CA ILE A 269 5.69 -6.10 12.81
C ILE A 269 6.69 -7.25 13.05
N ALA A 270 6.36 -8.46 12.57
CA ALA A 270 7.16 -9.66 12.81
C ALA A 270 8.45 -9.69 12.00
N HIS A 271 8.41 -9.32 10.72
CA HIS A 271 9.53 -9.46 9.78
C HIS A 271 10.34 -8.18 9.60
N HIS A 272 9.75 -7.00 9.86
CA HIS A 272 10.39 -5.70 9.69
C HIS A 272 10.33 -4.85 10.98
N PRO A 273 10.81 -5.36 12.14
CA PRO A 273 10.64 -4.71 13.44
C PRO A 273 11.32 -3.33 13.57
N ARG A 274 12.21 -2.97 12.63
CA ARG A 274 12.81 -1.62 12.57
C ARG A 274 11.77 -0.54 12.29
N LEU A 275 10.69 -0.87 11.57
CA LEU A 275 9.62 0.08 11.23
C LEU A 275 8.88 0.58 12.46
N ILE A 276 8.73 -0.28 13.47
CA ILE A 276 7.98 0.01 14.71
C ILE A 276 8.54 1.22 15.46
N ARG A 277 9.83 1.50 15.30
CA ARG A 277 10.56 2.57 16.00
C ARG A 277 10.75 3.82 15.15
N LYS A 278 10.29 3.81 13.90
CA LYS A 278 10.39 4.98 13.01
C LYS A 278 9.37 6.01 13.47
N GLN A 279 9.86 7.22 13.71
CA GLN A 279 9.05 8.38 14.04
C GLN A 279 8.94 9.26 12.80
N VAL A 280 7.74 9.74 12.49
CA VAL A 280 7.54 10.76 11.45
C VAL A 280 8.27 12.04 11.88
N HIS A 281 9.05 12.62 10.99
CA HIS A 281 9.79 13.84 11.27
C HIS A 281 8.81 15.02 11.44
N GLY A 282 9.05 15.88 12.44
CA GLY A 282 8.15 16.99 12.78
C GLY A 282 6.97 16.59 13.68
N GLU A 283 6.37 15.43 13.44
CA GLU A 283 5.24 14.93 14.25
C GLU A 283 5.67 14.07 15.45
N GLY A 284 6.79 13.34 15.34
CA GLY A 284 7.21 12.37 16.35
C GLY A 284 6.33 11.12 16.42
N SER A 285 5.32 11.02 15.56
CA SER A 285 4.32 9.95 15.54
C SER A 285 4.98 8.60 15.20
N LEU A 286 4.67 7.59 16.01
CA LEU A 286 4.98 6.17 15.75
C LEU A 286 3.75 5.47 15.18
N PRO A 287 3.90 4.28 14.54
CA PRO A 287 2.76 3.54 14.01
C PRO A 287 1.66 3.20 15.02
N ILE A 288 2.01 3.05 16.31
CA ILE A 288 1.03 2.77 17.38
C ILE A 288 0.10 3.97 17.65
N HIS A 289 0.53 5.21 17.42
CA HIS A 289 -0.30 6.41 17.67
C HIS A 289 -1.50 6.43 16.73
N HIS A 290 -1.31 6.06 15.46
CA HIS A 290 -2.39 5.95 14.48
C HIS A 290 -3.45 4.88 14.80
N LEU A 291 -3.19 3.98 15.75
CA LEU A 291 -4.13 2.96 16.21
C LEU A 291 -4.80 3.31 17.54
N ALA A 292 -4.23 4.24 18.29
CA ALA A 292 -4.53 4.43 19.70
C ALA A 292 -5.99 4.85 19.97
N ASN A 293 -6.57 5.67 19.08
CA ASN A 293 -7.95 6.12 19.20
C ASN A 293 -9.01 5.08 18.76
N SER A 294 -8.58 3.96 18.19
CA SER A 294 -9.46 2.95 17.60
C SER A 294 -9.32 1.58 18.28
N CYS A 295 -8.87 1.60 19.54
CA CYS A 295 -8.73 0.42 20.39
C CYS A 295 -10.07 -0.20 20.84
N ASN A 296 -11.20 0.30 20.36
CA ASN A 296 -12.51 -0.34 20.47
C ASN A 296 -12.69 -1.51 19.47
N ARG A 297 -11.78 -1.67 18.50
CA ARG A 297 -11.86 -2.72 17.47
C ARG A 297 -10.93 -3.89 17.79
N PRO A 298 -11.38 -5.16 17.74
CA PRO A 298 -10.56 -6.31 18.11
C PRO A 298 -9.23 -6.42 17.34
N LEU A 299 -9.24 -6.17 16.03
CA LEU A 299 -8.03 -6.26 15.21
C LEU A 299 -7.04 -5.14 15.51
N VAL A 300 -7.52 -3.95 15.83
CA VAL A 300 -6.68 -2.82 16.26
C VAL A 300 -6.06 -3.11 17.62
N GLN A 301 -6.86 -3.59 18.59
CA GLN A 301 -6.36 -4.02 19.90
C GLN A 301 -5.23 -5.04 19.79
N GLU A 302 -5.39 -6.04 18.91
CA GLU A 302 -4.36 -7.03 18.65
C GLU A 302 -3.06 -6.38 18.14
N MET A 303 -3.15 -5.48 17.16
CA MET A 303 -1.96 -4.83 16.59
C MET A 303 -1.27 -3.93 17.63
N VAL A 304 -2.03 -3.21 18.46
CA VAL A 304 -1.51 -2.41 19.58
C VAL A 304 -0.76 -3.31 20.57
N ILE A 305 -1.33 -4.46 20.95
CA ILE A 305 -0.65 -5.41 21.85
C ILE A 305 0.67 -5.92 21.22
N LEU A 306 0.68 -6.24 19.93
CA LEU A 306 1.88 -6.67 19.22
C LEU A 306 2.95 -5.58 19.18
N LEU A 307 2.57 -4.32 18.93
CA LEU A 307 3.48 -3.17 18.93
C LEU A 307 4.04 -2.91 20.34
N LEU A 308 3.20 -2.97 21.38
CA LEU A 308 3.63 -2.83 22.78
C LEU A 308 4.63 -3.94 23.18
N LYS A 309 4.39 -5.19 22.74
CA LYS A 309 5.33 -6.30 22.96
C LYS A 309 6.67 -6.08 22.24
N ALA A 310 6.62 -5.58 21.01
CA ALA A 310 7.82 -5.37 20.19
C ALA A 310 8.64 -4.16 20.64
N TYR A 311 8.00 -3.10 21.12
CA TYR A 311 8.66 -1.87 21.55
C TYR A 311 7.96 -1.19 22.76
N PRO A 312 8.11 -1.73 23.98
CA PRO A 312 7.41 -1.20 25.16
C PRO A 312 7.73 0.27 25.50
N ALA A 313 8.91 0.75 25.10
CA ALA A 313 9.34 2.13 25.34
C ALA A 313 8.57 3.16 24.49
N CYS A 314 7.72 2.71 23.54
CA CYS A 314 6.83 3.63 22.81
C CYS A 314 5.91 4.43 23.74
N ILE A 315 5.52 3.88 24.90
CA ILE A 315 4.63 4.54 25.86
C ILE A 315 5.14 5.89 26.38
N SER A 316 6.45 6.10 26.34
CA SER A 316 7.10 7.33 26.81
C SER A 316 7.45 8.30 25.69
N ILE A 317 7.13 7.96 24.44
CA ILE A 317 7.39 8.82 23.29
C ILE A 317 6.25 9.81 23.19
N GLN A 318 6.59 11.09 23.15
CA GLN A 318 5.66 12.18 22.92
C GLN A 318 5.56 12.42 21.42
N SER A 319 4.35 12.34 20.90
CA SER A 319 3.96 12.78 19.56
C SER A 319 3.45 14.22 19.59
N TYR A 320 3.15 14.77 18.42
CA TYR A 320 2.55 16.09 18.26
C TYR A 320 1.16 16.18 18.90
N ARG A 321 0.65 17.40 19.12
CA ARG A 321 -0.56 17.67 19.92
C ARG A 321 -1.84 16.95 19.46
N TRP A 322 -1.90 16.59 18.18
CA TRP A 322 -3.07 15.92 17.58
C TRP A 322 -3.08 14.40 17.83
N ASP A 323 -1.92 13.81 18.15
CA ASP A 323 -1.81 12.39 18.46
C ASP A 323 -2.06 12.14 19.96
N PRO A 324 -2.74 11.06 20.34
CA PRO A 324 -3.02 10.77 21.74
C PRO A 324 -1.74 10.41 22.52
N ASP A 325 -1.64 10.93 23.75
CA ASP A 325 -0.67 10.44 24.73
C ASP A 325 -0.97 8.97 25.04
N LEU A 326 -0.14 8.06 24.52
CA LEU A 326 -0.32 6.61 24.64
C LEU A 326 -0.49 6.15 26.09
N SER A 327 0.11 6.85 27.05
CA SER A 327 0.01 6.51 28.48
C SER A 327 -1.37 6.79 29.08
N ARG A 328 -2.15 7.65 28.42
CA ARG A 328 -3.51 8.06 28.83
C ARG A 328 -4.62 7.33 28.08
N VAL A 329 -4.30 6.65 26.99
CA VAL A 329 -5.28 5.87 26.22
C VAL A 329 -5.82 4.73 27.10
N PRO A 330 -7.13 4.68 27.40
CA PRO A 330 -7.68 3.75 28.40
C PRO A 330 -7.37 2.28 28.14
N PHE A 331 -7.41 1.85 26.88
CA PHE A 331 -7.04 0.49 26.50
C PHE A 331 -5.56 0.19 26.78
N ILE A 332 -4.66 1.10 26.36
CA ILE A 332 -3.22 0.94 26.54
C ILE A 332 -2.87 0.94 28.03
N GLN A 333 -3.44 1.86 28.80
CA GLN A 333 -3.23 1.97 30.24
C GLN A 333 -3.55 0.67 30.98
N GLN A 334 -4.64 -0.02 30.60
CA GLN A 334 -5.05 -1.28 31.21
C GLN A 334 -4.21 -2.48 30.73
N VAL A 335 -3.89 -2.55 29.42
CA VAL A 335 -3.23 -3.73 28.85
C VAL A 335 -1.71 -3.71 29.07
N PHE A 336 -1.08 -2.55 29.09
CA PHE A 336 0.38 -2.40 29.10
C PHE A 336 1.07 -3.06 30.30
N PRO A 337 0.59 -2.94 31.56
CA PRO A 337 1.17 -3.66 32.68
C PRO A 337 1.11 -5.19 32.53
N HIS A 338 0.06 -5.72 31.89
CA HIS A 338 -0.06 -7.16 31.63
C HIS A 338 0.90 -7.62 30.55
N VAL A 339 1.07 -6.83 29.49
CA VAL A 339 2.06 -7.06 28.43
C VAL A 339 3.48 -7.10 29.00
N LEU A 340 3.86 -6.14 29.85
CA LEU A 340 5.19 -6.13 30.50
C LEU A 340 5.42 -7.38 31.36
N ASN A 341 4.40 -7.83 32.10
CA ASN A 341 4.49 -9.04 32.91
C ASN A 341 4.62 -10.31 32.04
N GLU A 342 3.88 -10.39 30.93
CA GLU A 342 3.99 -11.51 29.99
C GLU A 342 5.42 -11.59 29.41
N MET A 343 5.96 -10.46 28.94
CA MET A 343 7.34 -10.37 28.44
C MET A 343 8.39 -10.75 29.49
N ALA A 344 8.18 -10.36 30.76
CA ALA A 344 9.07 -10.72 31.85
C ALA A 344 9.08 -12.23 32.10
N ILE A 345 7.91 -12.88 32.04
CA ILE A 345 7.78 -14.34 32.13
C ILE A 345 8.52 -15.03 30.98
N GLU A 346 8.33 -14.57 29.74
CA GLU A 346 9.01 -15.15 28.58
C GLU A 346 10.53 -15.03 28.69
N LYS A 347 11.03 -13.86 29.11
CA LYS A 347 12.46 -13.63 29.35
C LYS A 347 13.00 -14.53 30.45
N GLU A 348 12.24 -14.73 31.52
CA GLU A 348 12.59 -15.64 32.60
C GLU A 348 12.66 -17.09 32.11
N MET A 349 11.65 -17.56 31.37
CA MET A 349 11.63 -18.91 30.80
C MET A 349 12.86 -19.16 29.93
N LEU A 350 13.21 -18.21 29.07
CA LEU A 350 14.35 -18.30 28.15
C LEU A 350 15.68 -18.34 28.93
N ARG A 351 15.80 -17.51 29.98
CA ARG A 351 16.96 -17.50 30.87
C ARG A 351 17.11 -18.81 31.63
N LEU A 352 16.03 -19.35 32.19
CA LEU A 352 16.03 -20.63 32.93
C LEU A 352 16.39 -21.81 32.02
N LYS A 353 15.83 -21.86 30.81
CA LYS A 353 16.20 -22.87 29.79
C LYS A 353 17.69 -22.81 29.47
N LYS A 354 18.24 -21.60 29.25
CA LYS A 354 19.67 -21.40 28.99
C LYS A 354 20.54 -21.81 30.18
N MET A 355 20.25 -21.32 31.39
CA MET A 355 21.01 -21.65 32.60
C MET A 355 20.98 -23.15 32.90
N SER A 356 19.84 -23.81 32.73
CA SER A 356 19.71 -25.26 32.91
C SER A 356 20.61 -26.02 31.95
N ARG A 357 20.62 -25.63 30.66
CA ARG A 357 21.53 -26.20 29.66
C ARG A 357 23.00 -25.98 30.03
N ASP A 358 23.35 -24.78 30.47
CA ASP A 358 24.74 -24.43 30.81
C ASP A 358 25.22 -25.17 32.08
N MET A 359 24.34 -25.33 33.09
CA MET A 359 24.64 -26.12 34.29
C MET A 359 24.82 -27.61 33.99
N ARG A 360 24.00 -28.20 33.12
CA ARG A 360 24.19 -29.60 32.68
C ARG A 360 25.54 -29.79 32.00
N LYS A 361 25.93 -28.87 31.11
CA LYS A 361 27.24 -28.90 30.45
C LYS A 361 28.38 -28.79 31.46
N ALA A 362 28.31 -27.82 32.37
CA ALA A 362 29.33 -27.64 33.40
C ALA A 362 29.46 -28.87 34.32
N ALA A 363 28.33 -29.50 34.68
CA ALA A 363 28.32 -30.69 35.51
C ALA A 363 29.01 -31.88 34.82
N ALA A 364 28.74 -32.08 33.52
CA ALA A 364 29.42 -33.10 32.72
C ALA A 364 30.94 -32.84 32.62
N PHE A 365 31.36 -31.59 32.43
CA PHE A 365 32.80 -31.24 32.42
C PHE A 365 33.47 -31.47 33.78
N SER A 366 32.75 -31.23 34.87
CA SER A 366 33.26 -31.43 36.23
C SER A 366 33.48 -32.92 36.53
N GLN A 367 32.54 -33.78 36.14
CA GLN A 367 32.65 -35.24 36.26
C GLN A 367 33.84 -35.82 35.46
N ASN A 368 34.13 -35.26 34.29
CA ASN A 368 35.21 -35.72 33.43
C ASN A 368 36.63 -35.33 33.92
N ARG A 369 36.74 -34.38 34.87
CA ARG A 369 38.03 -33.85 35.38
C ARG A 369 38.42 -34.37 36.77
N SER A 370 37.52 -35.03 37.49
CA SER A 370 37.71 -35.49 38.87
C SER A 370 38.61 -36.73 39.04
N SER A 371 39.42 -37.08 38.03
CA SER A 371 40.31 -38.26 38.04
C SER A 371 41.61 -38.08 38.86
N GLY A 372 41.84 -36.93 39.51
CA GLY A 372 43.05 -36.64 40.26
C GLY A 372 42.81 -35.77 41.49
N SER A 373 43.03 -36.36 42.68
CA SER A 373 42.85 -35.81 44.04
C SER A 373 41.45 -35.99 44.69
N SER A 374 41.44 -36.41 45.96
CA SER A 374 40.23 -36.72 46.73
C SER A 374 39.40 -35.48 47.11
N SER A 375 40.02 -34.29 47.20
CA SER A 375 39.32 -33.03 47.47
C SER A 375 38.65 -32.44 46.24
N SER A 376 39.23 -32.65 45.04
CA SER A 376 38.66 -32.20 43.77
C SER A 376 37.42 -33.02 43.38
N ALA A 377 37.43 -34.32 43.69
CA ALA A 377 36.30 -35.22 43.46
C ALA A 377 35.06 -34.86 44.32
N SER A 378 35.24 -34.53 45.60
CA SER A 378 34.13 -34.15 46.49
C SER A 378 33.40 -32.87 46.02
N ASN A 379 34.18 -31.85 45.63
CA ASN A 379 33.62 -30.59 45.11
C ASN A 379 32.91 -30.79 43.75
N ALA A 380 33.42 -31.68 42.89
CA ALA A 380 32.76 -32.04 41.64
C ALA A 380 31.41 -32.73 41.88
N HIS A 381 31.33 -33.65 42.84
CA HIS A 381 30.08 -34.31 43.23
C HIS A 381 29.04 -33.34 43.80
N LEU A 382 29.45 -32.39 44.66
CA LEU A 382 28.57 -31.36 45.19
C LEU A 382 28.00 -30.48 44.07
N PHE A 383 28.86 -30.05 43.13
CA PHE A 383 28.42 -29.23 42.01
C PHE A 383 27.43 -29.97 41.09
N VAL A 384 27.66 -31.25 40.82
CA VAL A 384 26.72 -32.11 40.05
C VAL A 384 25.37 -32.17 40.75
N SER A 385 25.33 -32.39 42.06
CA SER A 385 24.08 -32.44 42.83
C SER A 385 23.32 -31.12 42.78
N VAL A 386 24.03 -29.98 42.94
CA VAL A 386 23.43 -28.64 42.79
C VAL A 386 22.89 -28.43 41.38
N ALA A 387 23.63 -28.86 40.36
CA ALA A 387 23.19 -28.76 38.97
C ALA A 387 21.93 -29.58 38.71
N VAL A 388 21.81 -30.79 39.26
CA VAL A 388 20.59 -31.62 39.17
C VAL A 388 19.41 -30.93 39.84
N VAL A 389 19.57 -30.46 41.09
CA VAL A 389 18.51 -29.77 41.83
C VAL A 389 18.04 -28.52 41.08
N PHE A 390 18.98 -27.67 40.64
CA PHE A 390 18.65 -26.48 39.86
C PHE A 390 17.94 -26.85 38.55
N CYS A 391 18.42 -27.84 37.81
CA CYS A 391 17.83 -28.23 36.54
C CYS A 391 16.40 -28.75 36.73
N SER A 392 16.12 -29.51 37.79
CA SER A 392 14.79 -30.00 38.13
C SER A 392 13.85 -28.87 38.55
N TRP A 393 14.31 -27.95 39.39
CA TRP A 393 13.54 -26.77 39.77
C TRP A 393 13.24 -25.86 38.57
N ALA A 394 14.25 -25.58 37.74
CA ALA A 394 14.11 -24.76 36.55
C ALA A 394 13.17 -25.44 35.54
N TYR A 395 13.20 -26.76 35.43
CA TYR A 395 12.27 -27.53 34.61
C TYR A 395 10.83 -27.35 35.09
N LEU A 396 10.52 -27.65 36.35
CA LEU A 396 9.18 -27.47 36.94
C LEU A 396 8.66 -26.05 36.74
N ARG A 397 9.52 -25.06 36.96
CA ARG A 397 9.17 -23.65 36.81
C ARG A 397 8.83 -23.28 35.37
N VAL A 398 9.56 -23.82 34.41
CA VAL A 398 9.37 -23.55 32.97
C VAL A 398 8.24 -24.39 32.36
N SER A 399 7.98 -25.59 32.88
CA SER A 399 6.94 -26.48 32.35
C SER A 399 5.56 -26.16 32.89
N ASP A 400 5.47 -25.77 34.18
CA ASP A 400 4.17 -25.72 34.86
C ASP A 400 3.86 -24.30 35.36
N ILE A 401 4.74 -23.73 36.19
CA ILE A 401 4.46 -22.49 36.94
C ILE A 401 4.37 -21.27 36.02
N LEU A 402 5.41 -21.05 35.19
CA LEU A 402 5.47 -19.88 34.33
C LEU A 402 4.44 -19.91 33.19
N PRO A 403 4.18 -21.06 32.52
CA PRO A 403 3.09 -21.19 31.56
C PRO A 403 1.71 -20.90 32.15
N ALA A 404 1.36 -21.48 33.31
CA ALA A 404 0.07 -21.22 33.95
C ALA A 404 -0.10 -19.73 34.33
N ARG A 405 0.97 -19.08 34.80
CA ARG A 405 0.95 -17.65 35.07
C ARG A 405 0.81 -16.82 33.78
N LYS A 406 1.43 -17.25 32.68
CA LYS A 406 1.30 -16.61 31.37
C LYS A 406 -0.13 -16.71 30.86
N GLU A 407 -0.75 -17.89 30.95
CA GLU A 407 -2.15 -18.12 30.57
C GLU A 407 -3.10 -17.19 31.34
N GLN A 408 -2.94 -17.07 32.67
CA GLN A 408 -3.71 -16.12 33.48
C GLN A 408 -3.57 -14.66 33.05
N LEU A 409 -2.40 -14.25 32.56
CA LEU A 409 -2.21 -12.90 32.01
C LEU A 409 -2.91 -12.74 30.65
N GLN A 410 -2.83 -13.76 29.81
CA GLN A 410 -3.50 -13.77 28.51
C GLN A 410 -5.02 -13.72 28.66
N ASP A 411 -5.58 -14.43 29.65
CA ASP A 411 -7.01 -14.36 29.99
C ASP A 411 -7.43 -12.96 30.45
N ARG A 412 -6.59 -12.29 31.25
CA ARG A 412 -6.83 -10.91 31.68
C ARG A 412 -6.78 -9.93 30.51
N ILE A 413 -5.78 -10.05 29.64
CA ILE A 413 -5.68 -9.24 28.42
C ILE A 413 -6.92 -9.46 27.55
N ALA A 414 -7.32 -10.72 27.32
CA ALA A 414 -8.50 -11.04 26.53
C ALA A 414 -9.80 -10.52 27.16
N HIS A 415 -9.88 -10.48 28.50
CA HIS A 415 -11.01 -9.86 29.19
C HIS A 415 -11.04 -8.34 28.98
N ILE A 416 -9.89 -7.66 29.09
CA ILE A 416 -9.78 -6.22 28.81
C ILE A 416 -10.20 -5.91 27.37
N CYS A 417 -9.67 -6.67 26.40
CA CYS A 417 -10.07 -6.57 24.99
C CYS A 417 -11.58 -6.57 24.82
N ARG A 418 -12.25 -7.64 25.29
CA ARG A 418 -13.71 -7.78 25.19
C ARG A 418 -14.48 -6.67 25.90
N SER A 419 -13.97 -6.17 27.03
CA SER A 419 -14.66 -5.10 27.79
C SER A 419 -14.56 -3.73 27.13
N MET A 420 -13.59 -3.54 26.23
CA MET A 420 -13.33 -2.28 25.54
C MET A 420 -13.84 -2.31 24.09
N GLU A 421 -14.38 -3.44 23.62
CA GLU A 421 -14.99 -3.55 22.30
C GLU A 421 -16.27 -2.71 22.21
N GLY A 422 -16.46 -1.99 21.10
CA GLY A 422 -17.62 -1.13 20.91
C GLY A 422 -17.67 -0.44 19.55
N GLU A 423 -18.76 0.27 19.29
CA GLU A 423 -18.92 1.11 18.10
C GLU A 423 -18.01 2.33 18.16
N ASP A 424 -17.67 2.88 16.99
CA ASP A 424 -16.84 4.08 16.94
C ASP A 424 -17.64 5.27 17.50
N VAL A 425 -17.04 5.97 18.46
CA VAL A 425 -17.58 7.24 18.93
C VAL A 425 -17.12 8.32 17.93
N PRO A 426 -18.04 9.09 17.33
CA PRO A 426 -17.67 10.24 16.52
C PRO A 426 -16.75 11.15 17.34
N GLU A 427 -15.65 11.62 16.76
CA GLU A 427 -14.87 12.65 17.43
C GLU A 427 -15.75 13.90 17.50
N GLU A 428 -15.92 14.47 18.69
CA GLU A 428 -16.52 15.80 18.82
C GLU A 428 -15.65 16.72 17.99
N GLU A 429 -16.22 17.40 16.99
CA GLU A 429 -15.51 18.44 16.24
C GLU A 429 -14.86 19.36 17.28
N TYR A 430 -13.53 19.36 17.32
CA TYR A 430 -12.83 20.41 18.00
C TYR A 430 -13.18 21.68 17.21
N ASP A 431 -14.13 22.45 17.72
CA ASP A 431 -14.33 23.83 17.30
C ASP A 431 -12.95 24.47 17.38
N ASP A 432 -12.32 24.67 16.22
CA ASP A 432 -11.15 25.51 16.05
C ASP A 432 -11.57 26.98 16.27
N GLU A 433 -12.14 27.27 17.45
CA GLU A 433 -12.18 28.61 18.04
C GLU A 433 -10.81 28.87 18.71
N ASP A 434 -9.72 28.73 17.96
CA ASP A 434 -8.47 29.39 18.29
C ASP A 434 -8.43 30.68 17.47
N ASP A 435 -8.88 31.74 18.15
CA ASP A 435 -8.72 33.16 17.84
C ASP A 435 -7.52 33.43 16.92
N TRP A 436 -7.80 33.64 15.64
CA TRP A 436 -7.02 34.60 14.87
C TRP A 436 -7.43 35.97 15.40
N ASP A 437 -6.81 36.38 16.51
CA ASP A 437 -6.79 37.77 16.92
C ASP A 437 -6.25 38.57 15.72
N GLU A 438 -7.19 39.19 15.01
CA GLU A 438 -6.98 40.32 14.13
C GLU A 438 -6.41 41.45 15.00
N ASP A 439 -5.08 41.45 15.19
CA ASP A 439 -4.39 42.70 15.51
C ASP A 439 -4.32 43.53 14.21
N ASP A 440 -5.47 44.14 13.93
CA ASP A 440 -5.58 45.46 13.30
C ASP A 440 -4.74 46.44 14.13
N ASP A 441 -3.59 46.83 13.60
CA ASP A 441 -3.02 48.15 13.84
C ASP A 441 -2.94 48.87 12.48
N ASP A 442 -4.09 49.42 12.10
CA ASP A 442 -4.20 50.62 11.28
C ASP A 442 -3.39 51.75 11.92
N ASP A 443 -2.59 52.43 11.09
CA ASP A 443 -2.31 53.88 11.08
C ASP A 443 -0.84 54.17 10.76
N MET A 444 -0.57 54.59 9.52
CA MET A 444 -0.22 56.00 9.25
C MET A 444 -0.15 56.23 7.74
N ASP A 445 -1.24 56.83 7.26
CA ASP A 445 -1.27 57.75 6.13
C ASP A 445 -0.31 58.92 6.42
N ASP A 446 0.55 59.26 5.45
CA ASP A 446 0.71 60.63 4.97
C ASP A 446 1.85 60.70 3.94
N SER A 447 1.43 60.91 2.69
CA SER A 447 1.98 61.90 1.75
C SER A 447 3.41 62.43 1.97
N ASP A 448 4.28 62.32 0.97
CA ASP A 448 4.50 63.41 0.01
C ASP A 448 5.71 63.16 -0.92
N GLN A 449 5.52 63.63 -2.15
CA GLN A 449 6.47 64.20 -3.13
C GLN A 449 7.98 64.11 -2.82
N TYR A 450 8.78 63.71 -3.81
CA TYR A 450 9.55 64.64 -4.67
C TYR A 450 10.37 63.87 -5.73
N ASP A 451 10.25 64.37 -6.97
CA ASP A 451 11.05 64.20 -8.20
C ASP A 451 11.28 62.82 -8.86
#